data_AF-A0A645ISB2-F1
#
_entry.id   AF-A0A645ISB2-F1
#
_cell.length_a   1.000
_cell.length_b   1.000
_cell.length_c   1.000
_cell.angle_alpha   90.00
_cell.angle_beta   90.00
_cell.angle_gamma   90.00
#
_symmetry.space_group_name_H-M   'P 1'
#
loop_
_entity.id
_entity.type
_entity.pdbx_description
1 polymer ?
#
loop_
_entity_poly.entity_id
_entity_poly.type
_entity_poly.pdbx_seq_one_letter_code
_entity_poly.pdbx_strand_id
1 'polypeptide(L)'
;MKNVDFFPQGLASEMCVSPSQLNRKIKSISGLNATNYVLKVRLNRAKKLLTTFQKPIGEIAMDCGFNDFAYFSRTFKKEFGITPSKFQRMPHLQN
;
A
#
# COMPACT_ATOMS: atom_id res chain seq x y z
N MET A 1 -12.85 1.80 -6.85
CA MET A 1 -12.30 0.65 -6.11
C MET A 1 -12.69 0.84 -4.65
N LYS A 2 -13.43 -0.12 -4.08
CA LYS A 2 -13.84 -0.05 -2.67
C LYS A 2 -12.60 -0.34 -1.80
N ASN A 3 -12.60 0.09 -0.54
CA ASN A 3 -11.50 -0.12 0.41
C ASN A 3 -11.18 -1.62 0.72
N VAL A 4 -11.95 -2.55 0.14
CA VAL A 4 -11.94 -3.99 0.40
C VAL A 4 -10.69 -4.66 -0.17
N ASP A 5 -10.20 -4.18 -1.31
CA ASP A 5 -8.98 -4.66 -2.01
C ASP A 5 -7.70 -4.52 -1.15
N PHE A 6 -7.73 -3.71 -0.10
CA PHE A 6 -6.57 -3.32 0.71
C PHE A 6 -6.40 -4.10 2.02
N PHE A 7 -7.20 -5.17 2.21
CA PHE A 7 -7.10 -6.07 3.36
C PHE A 7 -7.01 -7.54 2.90
N PRO A 8 -6.13 -8.37 3.46
CA PRO A 8 -6.01 -9.78 3.09
C PRO A 8 -7.32 -10.57 3.19
N GLN A 9 -8.17 -10.24 4.17
CA GLN A 9 -9.48 -10.89 4.35
C GLN A 9 -10.46 -10.49 3.26
N GLY A 10 -10.50 -9.21 2.89
CA GLY A 10 -11.32 -8.71 1.77
C GLY A 10 -10.91 -9.37 0.46
N LEU A 11 -9.61 -9.40 0.18
CA LEU A 11 -9.06 -10.05 -1.00
C LEU A 11 -9.35 -11.57 -1.03
N ALA A 12 -9.26 -12.26 0.12
CA ALA A 12 -9.60 -13.68 0.19
C ALA A 12 -11.07 -13.92 -0.14
N SER A 13 -11.96 -13.09 0.41
CA SER A 13 -13.39 -13.14 0.14
C SER A 13 -13.71 -12.88 -1.33
N GLU A 14 -13.11 -11.86 -1.96
CA GLU A 14 -13.30 -11.54 -3.38
C GLU A 14 -12.78 -12.64 -4.31
N MET A 15 -11.72 -13.34 -3.88
CA MET A 15 -11.15 -14.46 -4.62
C MET A 15 -11.84 -15.80 -4.33
N CYS A 16 -12.90 -15.83 -3.52
CA CYS A 16 -13.59 -17.05 -3.09
C CYS A 16 -12.65 -18.11 -2.50
N VAL A 17 -11.65 -17.68 -1.74
CA VAL A 17 -10.69 -18.57 -1.07
C VAL A 17 -10.62 -18.28 0.43
N SER A 18 -10.15 -19.25 1.22
CA SER A 18 -9.85 -18.95 2.62
C SER A 18 -8.59 -18.07 2.74
N PRO A 19 -8.44 -17.30 3.83
CA PRO A 19 -7.22 -16.51 4.08
C PRO A 19 -5.93 -17.34 4.06
N SER A 20 -5.98 -18.60 4.50
CA SER A 20 -4.85 -19.53 4.47
C SER A 20 -4.46 -19.91 3.03
N GLN A 21 -5.46 -20.17 2.17
CA GLN A 21 -5.24 -20.46 0.75
C GLN A 21 -4.64 -19.25 0.02
N LEU A 22 -5.19 -18.05 0.26
CA LEU A 22 -4.63 -16.80 -0.25
C LEU A 22 -3.18 -16.63 0.18
N ASN A 23 -2.91 -16.78 1.48
CA ASN A 23 -1.56 -16.62 2.02
C ASN A 23 -0.56 -17.59 1.40
N ARG A 24 -0.93 -18.87 1.24
CA ARG A 24 -0.06 -19.86 0.60
C ARG A 24 0.23 -19.51 -0.86
N LYS A 25 -0.79 -19.12 -1.63
CA LYS A 25 -0.65 -18.72 -3.04
C LYS A 25 0.21 -17.46 -3.20
N ILE A 26 -0.03 -16.42 -2.40
CA ILE A 26 0.78 -15.19 -2.43
C ILE A 26 2.22 -15.50 -2.05
N LYS A 27 2.45 -16.33 -1.02
CA LYS A 27 3.79 -16.70 -0.58
C LYS A 27 4.55 -17.48 -1.65
N SER A 28 3.90 -18.41 -2.35
CA SER A 28 4.56 -19.17 -3.43
C SER A 28 4.95 -18.30 -4.62
N ILE A 29 4.21 -17.22 -4.90
CA ILE A 29 4.46 -16.34 -6.05
C ILE A 29 5.44 -15.21 -5.69
N SER A 30 5.25 -14.57 -4.54
CA SER A 30 5.95 -13.34 -4.17
C SER A 30 7.02 -13.51 -3.09
N GLY A 31 7.07 -14.66 -2.42
CA GLY A 31 7.87 -14.87 -1.21
C GLY A 31 7.33 -14.18 0.05
N LEU A 32 6.28 -13.37 -0.07
CA LEU A 32 5.67 -12.62 1.04
C LEU A 32 4.40 -13.30 1.55
N ASN A 33 4.09 -13.12 2.83
CA ASN A 33 2.74 -13.42 3.31
C ASN A 33 1.72 -12.40 2.76
N ALA A 34 0.43 -12.75 2.79
CA ALA A 34 -0.64 -11.91 2.23
C ALA A 34 -0.66 -10.49 2.81
N THR A 35 -0.46 -10.35 4.13
CA THR A 35 -0.43 -9.04 4.81
C THR A 35 0.69 -8.15 4.29
N ASN A 36 1.91 -8.67 4.21
CA ASN A 36 3.07 -7.93 3.73
C ASN A 36 2.95 -7.60 2.24
N TYR A 37 2.38 -8.50 1.45
CA TYR A 37 2.13 -8.26 0.04
C TYR A 37 1.13 -7.11 -0.16
N VAL A 38 -0.02 -7.16 0.54
CA VAL A 38 -1.02 -6.09 0.48
C VAL A 38 -0.43 -4.76 0.95
N LEU A 39 0.36 -4.75 2.03
CA LEU A 39 1.06 -3.54 2.48
C LEU A 39 1.98 -2.98 1.39
N LYS A 40 2.76 -3.84 0.73
CA LYS A 40 3.67 -3.42 -0.36
C LYS A 40 2.91 -2.85 -1.56
N VAL A 41 1.77 -3.45 -1.93
CA VAL A 41 0.88 -2.91 -2.97
C VAL A 41 0.36 -1.51 -2.61
N ARG A 42 -0.10 -1.33 -1.37
CA ARG A 42 -0.61 -0.05 -0.86
C ARG A 42 0.48 1.04 -0.84
N LEU A 43 1.68 0.70 -0.36
CA LEU A 43 2.82 1.62 -0.33
C LEU A 43 3.28 2.02 -1.74
N ASN A 44 3.32 1.09 -2.68
CA ASN A 44 3.65 1.38 -4.07
C ASN A 44 2.60 2.28 -4.75
N ARG A 45 1.31 2.09 -4.44
CA ARG A 45 0.25 2.99 -4.92
C ARG A 45 0.43 4.39 -4.33
N ALA A 46 0.68 4.51 -3.02
CA ALA A 46 0.93 5.78 -2.37
C ALA A 46 2.13 6.50 -2.99
N LYS A 47 3.23 5.78 -3.25
CA LYS A 47 4.42 6.33 -3.93
C LYS A 47 4.05 6.96 -5.28
N LYS A 48 3.27 6.25 -6.11
CA LYS A 48 2.81 6.78 -7.41
C LYS A 48 1.96 8.04 -7.24
N LEU A 49 0.98 8.02 -6.32
CA LEU A 49 0.10 9.18 -6.09
C LEU A 49 0.86 10.40 -5.57
N LEU A 50 1.88 10.20 -4.72
CA LEU A 50 2.73 11.29 -4.24
C LEU A 50 3.53 11.95 -5.38
N THR A 51 3.83 11.24 -6.47
CA THR A 51 4.53 11.81 -7.63
C THR A 51 3.62 12.53 -8.62
N THR A 52 2.33 12.17 -8.68
CA THR A 52 1.41 12.65 -9.72
C THR A 52 0.36 13.63 -9.21
N PHE A 53 0.07 13.64 -7.90
CA PHE A 53 -1.00 14.45 -7.31
C PHE A 53 -0.49 15.40 -6.22
N GLN A 54 -0.92 16.66 -6.28
CA GLN A 54 -0.75 17.66 -5.23
C GLN A 54 -1.87 17.55 -4.16
N LYS A 55 -2.30 16.33 -3.85
CA LYS A 55 -3.27 16.09 -2.78
C LYS A 55 -2.60 16.14 -1.41
N PRO A 56 -3.34 16.49 -0.34
CA PRO A 56 -2.87 16.29 1.03
C PRO A 56 -2.47 14.83 1.27
N ILE A 57 -1.33 14.63 1.93
CA ILE A 57 -0.76 13.29 2.15
C ILE A 57 -1.71 12.41 2.97
N GLY A 58 -2.48 13.01 3.88
CA GLY A 58 -3.52 12.30 4.64
C GLY A 58 -4.59 11.68 3.73
N GLU A 59 -5.03 12.40 2.69
CA GLU A 59 -5.96 11.88 1.71
C GLU A 59 -5.34 10.76 0.86
N ILE A 60 -4.08 10.91 0.45
CA ILE A 60 -3.36 9.86 -0.28
C ILE A 60 -3.27 8.57 0.58
N ALA A 61 -3.04 8.71 1.88
CA ALA A 61 -3.00 7.58 2.80
C ALA A 61 -4.37 6.87 2.85
N MET A 62 -5.47 7.63 2.98
CA MET A 62 -6.83 7.09 2.97
C MET A 62 -7.19 6.43 1.63
N ASP A 63 -6.83 7.05 0.50
CA ASP A 63 -7.03 6.53 -0.87
C ASP A 63 -6.24 5.22 -1.10
N CYS A 64 -5.21 4.96 -0.29
CA CYS A 64 -4.42 3.73 -0.29
C CYS A 64 -4.79 2.76 0.85
N GLY A 65 -5.93 3.00 1.50
CA GLY A 65 -6.53 2.14 2.53
C GLY A 65 -5.93 2.27 3.93
N PHE A 66 -5.10 3.29 4.20
CA PHE A 66 -4.53 3.53 5.53
C PHE A 66 -5.50 4.34 6.40
N ASN A 67 -5.96 3.72 7.48
CA ASN A 67 -6.80 4.37 8.50
C ASN A 67 -5.97 5.06 9.59
N ASP A 68 -4.67 4.78 9.67
CA ASP A 68 -3.72 5.39 10.61
C ASP A 68 -2.57 6.04 9.81
N PHE A 69 -2.52 7.37 9.85
CA PHE A 69 -1.50 8.16 9.20
C PHE A 69 -0.10 7.94 9.78
N ALA A 70 0.01 7.76 11.09
CA ALA A 70 1.30 7.52 11.75
C ALA A 70 1.85 6.15 11.34
N TYR A 71 1.01 5.13 11.25
CA TYR A 71 1.38 3.82 10.71
C TYR A 71 1.81 3.92 9.24
N PHE A 72 1.04 4.63 8.40
CA PHE A 72 1.40 4.90 7.01
C PHE A 72 2.78 5.54 6.89
N SER A 73 3.02 6.64 7.60
CA SER A 73 4.28 7.40 7.53
C SER A 73 5.48 6.55 7.97
N ARG A 74 5.35 5.78 9.07
CA ARG A 74 6.41 4.88 9.55
C ARG A 74 6.71 3.76 8.54
N THR A 75 5.68 3.12 8.00
CA THR A 75 5.87 2.00 7.06
C THR A 75 6.37 2.47 5.70
N PHE A 76 5.90 3.61 5.20
CA PHE A 76 6.41 4.24 3.99
C PHE A 76 7.89 4.58 4.11
N LYS A 77 8.29 5.22 5.23
CA LYS A 77 9.71 5.50 5.50
C LYS A 77 10.53 4.23 5.60
N LYS A 78 10.01 3.17 6.21
CA LYS A 78 10.70 1.88 6.31
C LYS A 78 10.93 1.25 4.92
N GLU A 79 9.96 1.31 4.02
CA GLU A 79 10.05 0.69 2.69
C GLU A 79 10.92 1.52 1.72
N PHE A 80 10.82 2.85 1.76
CA PHE A 80 11.45 3.72 0.76
C PHE A 80 12.60 4.58 1.30
N GLY A 81 12.93 4.48 2.58
CA GLY A 81 14.02 5.22 3.23
C GLY A 81 13.72 6.69 3.53
N ILE A 82 12.53 7.20 3.16
CA ILE A 82 12.20 8.62 3.22
C ILE A 82 10.73 8.82 3.62
N THR A 83 10.42 9.91 4.36
CA THR A 83 9.03 10.19 4.75
C THR A 83 8.17 10.56 3.54
N PRO A 84 6.86 10.28 3.56
CA PRO A 84 5.98 10.63 2.44
C PRO A 84 5.97 12.13 2.15
N SER A 85 6.06 12.98 3.18
CA SER A 85 6.13 14.44 3.01
C SER A 85 7.40 14.92 2.36
N LYS A 86 8.55 14.31 2.69
CA LYS A 86 9.81 14.66 2.03
C LYS A 86 9.80 14.12 0.60
N PHE A 87 9.26 12.92 0.38
CA PHE A 87 9.13 12.34 -0.95
C PHE A 87 8.29 13.22 -1.89
N GLN A 88 7.10 13.68 -1.49
CA GLN A 88 6.21 14.52 -2.30
C GLN A 88 6.84 15.86 -2.72
N ARG A 89 7.75 16.40 -1.91
CA ARG A 89 8.44 17.67 -2.19
C ARG A 89 9.63 17.52 -3.14
N MET A 90 10.06 16.29 -3.42
CA MET A 90 11.20 16.07 -4.31
C MET A 90 10.79 16.36 -5.76
N PRO A 91 11.68 16.93 -6.58
CA PRO A 91 11.49 16.98 -8.01
C PRO A 91 11.35 15.55 -8.55
N HIS A 92 10.19 15.24 -9.11
CA HIS A 92 9.95 13.97 -9.78
C HIS A 92 10.17 14.19 -11.27
N LEU A 93 11.26 13.62 -11.80
CA LEU A 93 11.45 13.53 -13.24
C LEU A 93 10.36 12.61 -13.77
N GLN A 94 9.34 13.17 -14.42
CA GLN A 94 8.39 12.39 -15.19
C GLN A 94 9.15 11.82 -16.38
N ASN A 95 9.43 10.52 -16.35
CA ASN A 95 9.82 9.75 -17.53
C ASN A 95 8.57 9.16 -18.16
#